data_AF-A0A7I4YZR7-F1
#
_entry.id   AF-A0A7I4YZR7-F1
#
_cell.length_a   1.000
_cell.length_b   1.000
_cell.length_c   1.000
_cell.angle_alpha   90.00
_cell.angle_beta   90.00
_cell.angle_gamma   90.00
#
_symmetry.space_group_name_H-M   'P 1'
#
loop_
_entity.id
_entity.type
_entity.pdbx_description
1 polymer ?
#
loop_
_entity_poly.entity_id
_entity_poly.type
_entity_poly.pdbx_seq_one_letter_code
_entity_poly.pdbx_strand_id
1 'polypeptide(L)'
;MVAQSVMFFMMAVDYLLAVSMPLKHHLLSSVPYVFYMCIPSFLLASFTVATSVFFMNDDPLDFCTPIQALPQNAEWLTSVVNVLNIGVLIVHLSVIALLGTSRRNRKALTPRGQQESADTRSLTSEDTKMMKSFTMLVTVFVCSWCFSTIITHIALKYLPSGLSLAVQTYTVILALPTYCQCYFVSYILSPRHRSAYRKQQRILFPCLFRTSERNDPT
;
A
#
# COMPACT_ATOMS: atom_id res chain seq x y z
N MET A 1 1.61 6.86 -8.77
CA MET A 1 2.38 5.73 -8.17
C MET A 1 3.37 6.22 -7.12
N VAL A 2 4.18 7.24 -7.40
CA VAL A 2 5.12 7.86 -6.45
C VAL A 2 4.47 8.17 -5.09
N ALA A 3 3.38 8.93 -5.09
CA ALA A 3 2.65 9.28 -3.85
C ALA A 3 2.27 8.04 -3.03
N GLN A 4 1.82 6.97 -3.70
CA GLN A 4 1.39 5.74 -3.05
C GLN A 4 2.58 4.98 -2.42
N SER A 5 3.72 4.91 -3.11
CA SER A 5 4.96 4.33 -2.55
C SER A 5 5.42 5.07 -1.28
N VAL A 6 5.45 6.40 -1.33
CA VAL A 6 5.85 7.22 -0.16
C VAL A 6 4.84 7.05 0.97
N MET A 7 3.53 7.01 0.68
CA MET A 7 2.51 6.74 1.70
C MET A 7 2.70 5.38 2.36
N PHE A 8 2.97 4.32 1.59
CA PHE A 8 3.28 3.00 2.17
C PHE A 8 4.54 3.02 3.03
N PHE A 9 5.55 3.77 2.63
CA PHE A 9 6.77 3.95 3.42
C PHE A 9 6.49 4.68 4.73
N MET A 10 5.75 5.79 4.68
CA MET A 10 5.37 6.56 5.87
C MET A 10 4.48 5.73 6.81
N MET A 11 3.55 4.93 6.28
CA MET A 11 2.77 4.00 7.10
C MET A 11 3.65 2.92 7.75
N ALA A 12 4.64 2.36 7.03
CA ALA A 12 5.56 1.39 7.60
C ALA A 12 6.41 1.99 8.74
N VAL A 13 6.87 3.24 8.55
CA VAL A 13 7.59 4.01 9.58
C VAL A 13 6.68 4.31 10.77
N ASP A 14 5.43 4.72 10.56
CA ASP A 14 4.45 4.95 11.63
C ASP A 14 4.23 3.68 12.47
N TYR A 15 4.06 2.52 11.82
CA TYR A 15 4.00 1.23 12.53
C TYR A 15 5.28 0.94 13.33
N LEU A 16 6.46 1.22 12.78
CA LEU A 16 7.72 1.02 13.48
C LEU A 16 7.84 1.94 14.70
N LEU A 17 7.44 3.21 14.57
CA LEU A 17 7.41 4.18 15.67
C LEU A 17 6.41 3.76 16.75
N ALA A 18 5.23 3.30 16.36
CA ALA A 18 4.21 2.81 17.29
C ALA A 18 4.70 1.59 18.10
N VAL A 19 5.43 0.67 17.47
CA VAL A 19 5.96 -0.54 18.13
C VAL A 19 7.19 -0.23 18.99
N SER A 20 8.06 0.68 18.54
CA SER A 20 9.32 1.01 19.24
C SER A 20 9.15 2.01 20.38
N MET A 21 8.20 2.95 20.27
CA MET A 21 8.00 4.04 21.24
C MET A 21 6.52 4.22 21.63
N PRO A 22 5.91 3.26 22.33
CA PRO A 22 4.47 3.25 22.63
C PRO A 22 4.00 4.45 23.49
N LEU A 23 4.86 5.03 24.34
CA LEU A 23 4.47 6.14 25.23
C LEU A 23 4.49 7.53 24.57
N LYS A 24 5.33 7.76 23.56
CA LYS A 24 5.50 9.11 22.98
C LYS A 24 4.43 9.41 21.92
N HIS A 25 3.88 8.36 21.30
CA HIS A 25 2.88 8.50 20.23
C HIS A 25 1.50 8.96 20.74
N HIS A 26 1.21 8.75 22.03
CA HIS A 26 -0.04 9.17 22.65
C HIS A 26 -0.07 10.66 23.06
N LEU A 27 1.09 11.35 23.03
CA LEU A 27 1.24 12.74 23.47
C LEU A 27 1.18 13.75 22.32
N LEU A 28 1.28 13.31 21.06
CA LEU A 28 1.06 14.16 19.90
C LEU A 28 -0.42 14.19 19.53
N SER A 29 -0.96 15.38 19.29
CA SER A 29 -2.31 15.51 18.70
C SER A 29 -2.36 14.78 17.35
N SER A 30 -3.36 13.92 17.16
CA SER A 30 -3.42 12.98 16.04
C SER A 30 -3.56 13.68 14.69
N VAL A 31 -4.28 14.81 14.62
CA VAL A 31 -4.53 15.54 13.37
C VAL A 31 -3.27 16.18 12.80
N PRO A 32 -2.51 17.02 13.54
CA PRO A 32 -1.29 17.60 13.00
C PRO A 32 -0.23 16.54 12.71
N TYR A 33 -0.14 15.46 13.51
CA TYR A 33 0.78 14.37 13.24
C TYR A 33 0.53 13.72 11.86
N VAL A 34 -0.72 13.33 11.59
CA VAL A 34 -1.09 12.70 10.31
C VAL A 34 -0.84 13.68 9.15
N PHE A 35 -1.14 14.97 9.35
CA PHE A 35 -0.85 15.99 8.35
C PHE A 35 0.66 16.02 8.00
N TYR A 36 1.54 16.08 9.00
CA TYR A 36 2.99 16.07 8.77
C TYR A 36 3.48 14.79 8.10
N MET A 37 2.92 13.63 8.44
CA MET A 37 3.27 12.34 7.81
C MET A 37 2.84 12.26 6.33
N CYS A 38 1.83 13.03 5.92
CA CYS A 38 1.39 13.06 4.52
C CYS A 38 2.21 14.02 3.63
N ILE A 39 2.83 15.05 4.22
CA ILE A 39 3.57 16.09 3.47
C ILE A 39 4.62 15.49 2.52
N PRO A 40 5.49 14.53 2.92
CA PRO A 40 6.50 13.96 2.03
C PRO A 40 5.91 13.34 0.76
N SER A 41 4.76 12.67 0.88
CA SER A 41 4.08 12.03 -0.25
C SER A 41 3.59 13.05 -1.26
N PHE A 42 3.03 14.17 -0.80
CA PHE A 42 2.58 15.26 -1.67
C PHE A 42 3.75 15.99 -2.31
N LEU A 43 4.79 16.33 -1.53
CA LEU A 43 5.97 17.02 -2.04
C LEU A 43 6.67 16.21 -3.15
N LEU A 44 6.92 14.92 -2.92
CA LEU A 44 7.62 14.09 -3.92
C LEU A 44 6.76 13.84 -5.16
N ALA A 45 5.44 13.71 -4.99
CA ALA A 45 4.51 13.58 -6.11
C ALA A 45 4.46 14.86 -6.94
N SER A 46 4.33 16.03 -6.32
CA SER A 46 4.38 17.33 -7.00
C SER A 46 5.71 17.55 -7.72
N PHE A 47 6.81 17.18 -7.08
CA PHE A 47 8.14 17.25 -7.69
C PHE A 47 8.26 16.34 -8.92
N THR A 48 7.73 15.12 -8.85
CA THR A 48 7.71 14.18 -9.99
C THR A 48 6.90 14.76 -11.13
N VAL A 49 5.69 15.27 -10.86
CA VAL A 49 4.85 15.90 -11.88
C VAL A 49 5.55 17.09 -12.51
N ALA A 50 6.14 17.99 -11.72
CA ALA A 50 6.88 19.13 -12.23
C ALA A 50 8.04 18.68 -13.13
N THR A 51 8.82 17.70 -12.69
CA THR A 51 9.93 17.11 -13.46
C THR A 51 9.43 16.52 -14.78
N SER A 52 8.35 15.73 -14.76
CA SER A 52 7.77 15.16 -15.97
C SER A 52 7.30 16.22 -16.96
N VAL A 53 6.73 17.33 -16.48
CA VAL A 53 6.31 18.45 -17.32
C VAL A 53 7.52 19.20 -17.91
N PHE A 54 8.58 19.43 -17.11
CA PHE A 54 9.78 20.11 -17.59
C PHE A 54 10.60 19.30 -18.60
N PHE A 55 10.61 17.97 -18.48
CA PHE A 55 11.32 17.06 -19.38
C PHE A 55 10.40 16.42 -20.43
N MET A 56 9.19 16.95 -20.61
CA MET A 56 8.26 16.43 -21.61
C MET A 56 8.80 16.72 -23.01
N ASN A 57 8.94 15.69 -23.83
CA ASN A 57 9.34 15.79 -25.23
C ASN A 57 8.09 15.69 -26.12
N ASP A 58 8.17 16.21 -27.35
CA ASP A 58 7.10 16.15 -28.36
C ASP A 58 7.05 14.80 -29.11
N ASP A 59 7.67 13.76 -28.56
CA ASP A 59 7.68 12.43 -29.17
C ASP A 59 6.26 11.81 -29.11
N PRO A 60 5.74 11.30 -30.24
CA PRO A 60 4.40 10.72 -30.25
C PRO A 60 4.35 9.45 -29.40
N LEU A 61 3.39 9.41 -28.48
CA LEU A 61 3.09 8.23 -27.68
C LEU A 61 2.13 7.31 -28.43
N ASP A 62 2.55 6.08 -28.72
CA ASP A 62 1.68 5.08 -29.35
C ASP A 62 0.50 4.68 -28.44
N PHE A 63 0.72 4.71 -27.12
CA PHE A 63 -0.31 4.44 -26.12
C PHE A 63 -0.17 5.36 -24.91
N CYS A 64 -1.31 5.83 -24.39
CA CYS A 64 -1.37 6.65 -23.18
C CYS A 64 -1.29 5.77 -21.93
N THR A 65 -0.09 5.26 -21.63
CA THR A 65 0.19 4.51 -20.39
C THR A 65 1.10 5.31 -19.45
N PRO A 66 0.98 5.17 -18.12
CA PRO A 66 1.85 5.88 -17.18
C PRO A 66 3.34 5.54 -17.32
N ILE A 67 3.66 4.36 -17.89
CA ILE A 67 5.03 3.90 -18.10
C ILE A 67 5.64 4.61 -19.32
N GLN A 68 4.88 4.70 -20.42
CA GLN A 68 5.34 5.35 -21.65
C GLN A 68 5.28 6.88 -21.57
N ALA A 69 4.37 7.43 -20.77
CA ALA A 69 4.26 8.88 -20.54
C ALA A 69 5.45 9.45 -19.75
N LEU A 70 6.33 8.61 -19.20
CA LEU A 70 7.52 9.07 -18.49
C LEU A 70 8.67 9.28 -19.48
N PRO A 71 9.22 10.51 -19.60
CA PRO A 71 10.30 10.76 -20.55
C PRO A 71 11.58 10.03 -20.12
N GLN A 72 12.40 9.61 -21.10
CA GLN A 72 13.65 8.85 -20.85
C GLN A 72 14.58 9.54 -19.84
N ASN A 73 14.69 10.87 -19.92
CA ASN A 73 15.50 11.68 -19.01
C ASN A 73 14.99 11.67 -17.56
N ALA A 74 13.74 11.24 -17.33
CA ALA A 74 13.12 11.12 -16.03
C ALA A 74 12.95 9.67 -15.56
N GLU A 75 13.53 8.67 -16.26
CA GLU A 75 13.48 7.25 -15.88
C GLU A 75 14.03 6.98 -14.48
N TRP A 76 14.95 7.81 -14.00
CA TRP A 76 15.48 7.74 -12.64
C TRP A 76 14.38 7.83 -11.57
N LEU A 77 13.25 8.50 -11.85
CA LEU A 77 12.09 8.56 -10.95
C LEU A 77 11.50 7.16 -10.70
N THR A 78 11.46 6.30 -11.71
CA THR A 78 11.03 4.90 -11.57
C THR A 78 11.96 4.12 -10.65
N SER A 79 13.27 4.40 -10.72
CA SER A 79 14.26 3.81 -9.82
C SER A 79 14.05 4.27 -8.37
N VAL A 80 13.78 5.56 -8.13
CA VAL A 80 13.45 6.10 -6.80
C VAL A 80 12.23 5.41 -6.19
N VAL A 81 11.16 5.22 -6.98
CA VAL A 81 9.97 4.49 -6.56
C VAL A 81 10.32 3.06 -6.15
N ASN A 82 11.18 2.38 -6.92
CA ASN A 82 11.58 1.02 -6.62
C ASN A 82 12.43 0.93 -5.33
N VAL A 83 13.35 1.88 -5.12
CA VAL A 83 14.13 1.99 -3.88
C VAL A 83 13.22 2.20 -2.67
N LEU A 84 12.23 3.08 -2.78
CA LEU A 84 11.24 3.29 -1.70
C LEU A 84 10.46 2.00 -1.41
N ASN A 85 10.08 1.24 -2.43
CA ASN A 85 9.36 -0.03 -2.25
C ASN A 85 10.21 -1.09 -1.54
N ILE A 86 11.50 -1.18 -1.88
CA ILE A 86 12.45 -2.02 -1.14
C ILE A 86 12.56 -1.54 0.32
N GLY A 87 12.62 -0.22 0.53
CA GLY A 87 12.60 0.39 1.87
C GLY A 87 11.36 0.00 2.68
N VAL A 88 10.17 0.03 2.07
CA VAL A 88 8.91 -0.43 2.70
C VAL A 88 9.06 -1.88 3.15
N LEU A 89 9.58 -2.76 2.30
CA LEU A 89 9.76 -4.18 2.62
C LEU A 89 10.70 -4.36 3.81
N ILE A 90 11.84 -3.64 3.84
CA ILE A 90 12.81 -3.71 4.93
C ILE A 90 12.18 -3.24 6.25
N VAL A 91 11.52 -2.08 6.25
CA VAL A 91 10.86 -1.54 7.47
C VAL A 91 9.75 -2.49 7.91
N HIS A 92 8.94 -3.01 7.00
CA HIS A 92 7.86 -3.93 7.33
C HIS A 92 8.38 -5.24 7.96
N LEU A 93 9.44 -5.83 7.40
CA LEU A 93 10.09 -7.02 7.96
C LEU A 93 10.70 -6.73 9.34
N SER A 94 11.28 -5.54 9.55
CA SER A 94 11.81 -5.13 10.85
C SER A 94 10.71 -5.06 11.93
N VAL A 95 9.52 -4.54 11.58
CA VAL A 95 8.37 -4.50 12.49
C VAL A 95 7.91 -5.91 12.85
N ILE A 96 7.79 -6.80 11.86
CA ILE A 96 7.43 -8.22 12.10
C ILE A 96 8.47 -8.88 13.01
N ALA A 97 9.76 -8.66 12.77
CA ALA A 97 10.84 -9.21 13.59
C ALA A 97 10.77 -8.71 15.03
N LEU A 98 10.61 -7.40 15.24
CA LEU A 98 10.48 -6.78 16.58
C LEU A 98 9.26 -7.31 17.34
N LEU A 99 8.12 -7.47 16.67
CA LEU A 99 6.93 -8.06 17.28
C LEU A 99 7.15 -9.55 17.61
N GLY A 100 7.84 -10.29 16.74
CA GLY A 100 8.18 -11.69 16.95
C GLY A 100 9.09 -11.90 18.15
N THR A 101 10.16 -11.11 18.27
CA THR A 101 11.10 -11.17 19.41
C THR A 101 10.43 -10.72 20.71
N SER A 102 9.65 -9.64 20.69
CA SER A 102 8.89 -9.17 21.87
C SER A 102 7.90 -10.22 22.37
N ARG A 103 7.14 -10.87 21.47
CA ARG A 103 6.23 -11.97 21.83
C ARG A 103 6.97 -13.20 22.38
N ARG A 104 8.12 -13.55 21.80
CA ARG A 104 8.95 -14.67 22.26
C ARG A 104 9.49 -14.41 23.67
N ASN A 105 9.99 -13.20 23.92
CA ASN A 105 10.48 -12.80 25.25
C ASN A 105 9.36 -12.81 26.28
N ARG A 106 8.17 -12.30 25.93
CA ARG A 106 7.01 -12.33 26.85
C ARG A 106 6.61 -13.75 27.23
N LYS A 107 6.54 -14.66 26.25
CA LYS A 107 6.26 -16.09 26.47
C LYS A 107 7.32 -16.79 27.32
N ALA A 108 8.58 -16.38 27.23
CA ALA A 108 9.66 -16.93 28.05
C ALA A 108 9.59 -16.45 29.52
N LEU A 109 9.07 -15.24 29.77
CA LEU A 109 8.97 -14.67 31.12
C LEU A 109 7.64 -15.00 31.84
N THR A 110 6.55 -15.32 31.16
CA THR A 110 5.28 -15.69 31.81
C THR A 110 5.18 -17.20 32.10
N PRO A 111 5.06 -17.63 33.37
CA PRO A 111 4.74 -19.01 33.70
C PRO A 111 3.37 -19.40 33.14
N ARG A 112 3.23 -20.69 32.83
CA ARG A 112 2.07 -21.35 32.21
C ARG A 112 0.83 -21.30 33.14
N GLY A 113 0.20 -20.13 33.29
CA GLY A 113 -0.96 -19.97 34.18
C GLY A 113 -1.53 -18.56 34.34
N GLN A 114 -0.83 -17.49 33.91
CA GLN A 114 -1.35 -16.13 34.07
C GLN A 114 -2.31 -15.77 32.93
N GLN A 115 -3.59 -15.62 33.28
CA GLN A 115 -4.67 -15.27 32.37
C GLN A 115 -4.43 -13.87 31.82
N GLU A 116 -3.99 -13.80 30.56
CA GLU A 116 -3.83 -12.54 29.82
C GLU A 116 -5.16 -11.78 29.89
N SER A 117 -5.16 -10.59 30.50
CA SER A 117 -6.38 -9.78 30.66
C SER A 117 -7.06 -9.62 29.31
N ALA A 118 -8.40 -9.77 29.30
CA ALA A 118 -9.21 -9.73 28.07
C ALA A 118 -8.94 -8.47 27.24
N ASP A 119 -8.66 -7.33 27.89
CA ASP A 119 -8.28 -6.06 27.25
C ASP A 119 -6.93 -6.10 26.54
N THR A 120 -5.90 -6.71 27.14
CA THR A 120 -4.59 -6.85 26.48
C THR A 120 -4.67 -7.79 25.27
N ARG A 121 -5.52 -8.82 25.36
CA ARG A 121 -5.78 -9.76 24.27
C ARG A 121 -6.60 -9.13 23.14
N SER A 122 -7.52 -8.20 23.44
CA SER A 122 -8.33 -7.51 22.43
C SER A 122 -7.49 -6.52 21.62
N LEU A 123 -6.70 -5.66 22.30
CA LEU A 123 -5.76 -4.71 21.70
C LEU A 123 -4.76 -5.41 20.77
N THR A 124 -4.13 -6.48 21.25
CA THR A 124 -3.19 -7.26 20.42
C THR A 124 -3.86 -7.94 19.22
N SER A 125 -5.15 -8.29 19.31
CA SER A 125 -5.90 -8.85 18.18
C SER A 125 -6.20 -7.80 17.11
N GLU A 126 -6.51 -6.56 17.52
CA GLU A 126 -6.79 -5.46 16.60
C GLU A 126 -5.51 -5.02 15.89
N ASP A 127 -4.41 -4.84 16.63
CA ASP A 127 -3.09 -4.54 16.05
C ASP A 127 -2.64 -5.63 15.07
N THR A 128 -2.88 -6.90 15.40
CA THR A 128 -2.54 -8.01 14.49
C THR A 128 -3.40 -8.01 13.23
N LYS A 129 -4.69 -7.65 13.33
CA LYS A 129 -5.57 -7.52 12.15
C LYS A 129 -5.13 -6.36 11.26
N MET A 130 -4.80 -5.21 11.85
CA MET A 130 -4.29 -4.05 11.13
C MET A 130 -2.96 -4.38 10.43
N MET A 131 -2.03 -5.02 11.16
CA MET A 131 -0.76 -5.48 10.61
C MET A 131 -0.97 -6.44 9.44
N LYS A 132 -1.87 -7.43 9.56
CA LYS A 132 -2.18 -8.37 8.46
C LYS A 132 -2.73 -7.64 7.23
N SER A 133 -3.60 -6.64 7.43
CA SER A 133 -4.12 -5.82 6.34
C SER A 133 -3.01 -5.03 5.65
N PHE A 134 -2.12 -4.42 6.43
CA PHE A 134 -0.98 -3.69 5.92
C PHE A 134 0.02 -4.61 5.20
N THR A 135 0.33 -5.78 5.76
CA THR A 135 1.16 -6.81 5.11
C THR A 135 0.59 -7.19 3.75
N MET A 136 -0.72 -7.44 3.65
CA MET A 136 -1.34 -7.78 2.37
C MET A 136 -1.22 -6.65 1.34
N LEU A 137 -1.41 -5.39 1.76
CA LEU A 137 -1.21 -4.23 0.88
C LEU A 137 0.25 -4.12 0.41
N VAL A 138 1.21 -4.24 1.32
CA VAL A 138 2.65 -4.17 0.99
C VAL A 138 3.04 -5.31 0.05
N THR A 139 2.59 -6.54 0.30
CA THR A 139 2.89 -7.68 -0.57
C THR A 139 2.34 -7.50 -1.97
N VAL A 140 1.05 -7.16 -2.13
CA VAL A 140 0.46 -6.94 -3.45
C VAL A 140 1.19 -5.81 -4.17
N PHE A 141 1.48 -4.72 -3.46
CA PHE A 141 2.19 -3.58 -4.02
C PHE A 141 3.60 -3.92 -4.51
N VAL A 142 4.43 -4.53 -3.65
CA VAL A 142 5.82 -4.88 -3.98
C VAL A 142 5.85 -5.92 -5.09
N CYS A 143 5.02 -6.97 -5.03
CA CYS A 143 4.98 -7.98 -6.07
C CYS A 143 4.58 -7.37 -7.41
N SER A 144 3.43 -6.70 -7.49
CA SER A 144 2.95 -6.09 -8.73
C SER A 144 3.94 -5.08 -9.32
N TRP A 145 4.55 -4.25 -8.48
CA TRP A 145 5.50 -3.25 -8.96
C TRP A 145 6.84 -3.84 -9.37
N CYS A 146 7.45 -4.70 -8.55
CA CYS A 146 8.75 -5.30 -8.88
C CYS A 146 8.65 -6.14 -10.16
N PHE A 147 7.57 -6.92 -10.34
CA PHE A 147 7.36 -7.65 -11.59
C PHE A 147 7.25 -6.69 -12.79
N SER A 148 6.47 -5.62 -12.65
CA SER A 148 6.31 -4.62 -13.70
C SER A 148 7.64 -3.97 -14.09
N THR A 149 8.41 -3.49 -13.11
CA THR A 149 9.70 -2.82 -13.33
C THR A 149 10.75 -3.77 -13.93
N ILE A 150 10.85 -5.01 -13.44
CA ILE A 150 11.79 -6.00 -13.98
C ILE A 150 11.46 -6.30 -15.45
N ILE A 151 10.18 -6.53 -15.77
CA ILE A 151 9.74 -6.81 -17.14
C ILE A 151 10.04 -5.62 -18.06
N THR A 152 9.77 -4.38 -17.62
CA THR A 152 10.09 -3.18 -18.40
C THR A 152 11.58 -3.04 -18.66
N HIS A 153 12.44 -3.27 -17.66
CA HIS A 153 13.90 -3.20 -17.86
C HIS A 153 14.42 -4.31 -18.80
N ILE A 154 13.90 -5.53 -18.66
CA ILE A 154 14.26 -6.62 -19.58
C ILE A 154 13.82 -6.26 -21.01
N ALA A 155 12.62 -5.70 -21.16
CA ALA A 155 12.08 -5.33 -22.46
C ALA A 155 12.89 -4.20 -23.12
N LEU A 156 13.31 -3.19 -22.38
CA LEU A 156 14.14 -2.11 -22.90
C LEU A 156 15.54 -2.58 -23.29
N LYS A 157 16.12 -3.55 -22.55
CA LYS A 157 17.51 -3.97 -22.73
C LYS A 157 17.71 -5.09 -23.77
N TYR A 158 16.76 -6.02 -23.87
CA TYR A 158 16.97 -7.28 -24.61
C TYR A 158 15.99 -7.49 -25.78
N LEU A 159 14.90 -6.73 -25.89
CA LEU A 159 13.90 -6.91 -26.94
C LEU A 159 14.04 -5.87 -28.05
N PRO A 160 13.72 -6.23 -29.31
CA PRO A 160 13.63 -5.26 -30.39
C PRO A 160 12.53 -4.23 -30.11
N SER A 161 12.68 -3.01 -30.65
CA SER A 161 11.85 -1.85 -30.33
C SER A 161 10.34 -2.09 -30.39
N GLY A 162 9.84 -2.74 -31.46
CA GLY A 162 8.41 -3.04 -31.60
C GLY A 162 7.86 -3.99 -30.54
N LEU A 163 8.65 -4.99 -30.11
CA LEU A 163 8.24 -5.93 -29.07
C LEU A 163 8.40 -5.32 -27.68
N SER A 164 9.44 -4.50 -27.48
CA SER A 164 9.63 -3.72 -26.25
C SER A 164 8.46 -2.79 -25.99
N LEU A 165 7.99 -2.08 -27.03
CA LEU A 165 6.83 -1.20 -26.97
C LEU A 165 5.57 -1.97 -26.55
N ALA A 166 5.28 -3.11 -27.18
CA ALA A 166 4.13 -3.94 -26.83
C ALA A 166 4.19 -4.39 -25.36
N VAL A 167 5.37 -4.82 -24.87
CA VAL A 167 5.55 -5.22 -23.48
C VAL A 167 5.29 -4.06 -22.52
N GLN A 168 5.79 -2.85 -22.82
CA GLN A 168 5.54 -1.67 -22.00
C GLN A 168 4.05 -1.32 -21.92
N THR A 169 3.31 -1.43 -23.03
CA THR A 169 1.86 -1.22 -23.07
C THR A 169 1.12 -2.18 -22.15
N TYR A 170 1.44 -3.48 -22.18
CA TYR A 170 0.72 -4.49 -21.39
C TYR A 170 1.20 -4.62 -19.94
N THR A 171 2.40 -4.12 -19.61
CA THR A 171 2.94 -4.17 -18.24
C THR A 171 2.05 -3.40 -17.25
N VAL A 172 1.26 -2.42 -17.72
CA VAL A 172 0.27 -1.72 -16.89
C VAL A 172 -0.73 -2.68 -16.23
N ILE A 173 -1.05 -3.81 -16.86
CA ILE A 173 -1.99 -4.81 -16.33
C ILE A 173 -1.43 -5.43 -15.05
N LEU A 174 -0.12 -5.64 -14.96
CA LEU A 174 0.54 -6.14 -13.76
C LEU A 174 0.58 -5.09 -12.64
N ALA A 175 0.61 -3.81 -13.01
CA ALA A 175 0.54 -2.70 -12.08
C ALA A 175 -0.89 -2.38 -11.62
N LEU A 176 -1.94 -2.75 -12.37
CA LEU A 176 -3.35 -2.46 -12.05
C LEU A 176 -3.78 -2.81 -10.62
N PRO A 177 -3.38 -3.97 -10.05
CA PRO A 177 -3.71 -4.31 -8.67
C PRO A 177 -3.26 -3.25 -7.67
N THR A 178 -2.15 -2.55 -7.94
CA THR A 178 -1.67 -1.50 -7.04
C THR A 178 -2.64 -0.32 -6.91
N TYR A 179 -3.43 -0.03 -7.94
CA TYR A 179 -4.40 1.08 -7.90
C TYR A 179 -5.67 0.73 -7.12
N CYS A 180 -6.08 -0.54 -7.14
CA CYS A 180 -7.35 -0.96 -6.54
C CYS A 180 -7.19 -1.77 -5.24
N GLN A 181 -5.97 -2.17 -4.87
CA GLN A 181 -5.70 -3.00 -3.68
C GLN A 181 -6.26 -2.40 -2.39
N CYS A 182 -6.24 -1.08 -2.22
CA CYS A 182 -6.75 -0.42 -1.01
C CYS A 182 -8.21 -0.78 -0.75
N TYR A 183 -9.02 -0.81 -1.81
CA TYR A 183 -10.42 -1.21 -1.72
C TYR A 183 -10.54 -2.70 -1.40
N PHE A 184 -9.93 -3.57 -2.21
CA PHE A 184 -10.10 -5.01 -2.08
C PHE A 184 -9.56 -5.55 -0.75
N VAL A 185 -8.36 -5.12 -0.34
CA VAL A 185 -7.74 -5.56 0.91
C VAL A 185 -8.56 -5.07 2.10
N SER A 186 -9.00 -3.80 2.11
CA SER A 186 -9.84 -3.29 3.20
C SER A 186 -11.20 -3.98 3.25
N TYR A 187 -11.82 -4.26 2.10
CA TYR A 187 -13.08 -4.99 2.03
C TYR A 187 -12.95 -6.43 2.56
N ILE A 188 -11.86 -7.13 2.22
CA ILE A 188 -11.61 -8.52 2.61
C ILE A 188 -11.16 -8.63 4.07
N LEU A 189 -10.26 -7.77 4.55
CA LEU A 189 -9.61 -7.94 5.85
C LEU A 189 -10.21 -7.09 6.98
N SER A 190 -10.93 -6.01 6.67
CA SER A 190 -11.55 -5.15 7.69
C SER A 190 -13.08 -5.28 7.71
N PRO A 191 -13.67 -5.95 8.72
CA PRO A 191 -15.13 -6.06 8.87
C PRO A 191 -15.81 -4.69 8.95
N ARG A 192 -15.13 -3.71 9.59
CA ARG A 192 -15.59 -2.33 9.72
C ARG A 192 -15.75 -1.66 8.36
N HIS A 193 -14.71 -1.71 7.52
CA HIS A 193 -14.76 -1.14 6.18
C HIS A 193 -15.76 -1.87 5.30
N ARG A 194 -15.81 -3.20 5.37
CA ARG A 194 -16.81 -4.00 4.65
C ARG A 194 -18.24 -3.57 4.96
N SER A 195 -18.56 -3.34 6.24
CA SER A 195 -19.88 -2.86 6.65
C SER A 195 -20.19 -1.48 6.08
N ALA A 196 -19.22 -0.55 6.14
CA ALA A 196 -19.36 0.78 5.55
C ALA A 196 -19.58 0.72 4.02
N TYR A 197 -18.79 -0.07 3.30
CA TYR A 197 -18.94 -0.24 1.85
C TYR A 197 -20.30 -0.84 1.48
N ARG A 198 -20.79 -1.83 2.23
CA ARG A 198 -22.14 -2.38 2.03
C ARG A 198 -23.25 -1.37 2.28
N LYS A 199 -23.07 -0.45 3.24
CA LYS A 199 -24.01 0.66 3.45
C LYS A 199 -23.99 1.63 2.27
N GLN A 200 -22.80 2.02 1.80
CA GLN A 200 -22.65 2.89 0.62
C GLN A 200 -23.26 2.25 -0.64
N GLN A 201 -23.03 0.97 -0.88
CA GLN A 201 -23.63 0.24 -2.02
C GLN A 201 -25.15 0.19 -1.94
N ARG A 202 -25.72 0.01 -0.74
CA ARG A 202 -27.18 0.05 -0.53
C ARG A 202 -27.78 1.44 -0.81
N ILE A 203 -27.07 2.50 -0.46
CA ILE A 203 -27.49 3.88 -0.74
C ILE A 203 -27.38 4.20 -2.23
N LEU A 204 -26.31 3.72 -2.89
CA LEU A 204 -26.05 4.01 -4.30
C LEU A 204 -26.94 3.20 -5.24
N PHE A 205 -27.26 1.95 -4.88
CA PHE A 205 -28.08 1.04 -5.68
C PHE A 205 -29.29 0.52 -4.90
N PRO A 206 -30.19 1.41 -4.44
CA PRO A 206 -31.30 1.01 -3.57
C PRO A 206 -32.23 -0.01 -4.25
N CYS A 207 -32.41 0.09 -5.58
CA CYS A 207 -33.26 -0.81 -6.35
C CYS A 207 -32.74 -2.26 -6.45
N LEU A 208 -31.42 -2.46 -6.42
CA LEU A 208 -30.79 -3.80 -6.51
C LEU A 208 -30.89 -4.57 -5.19
N PHE A 209 -30.86 -3.86 -4.06
CA PHE A 209 -30.87 -4.47 -2.73
C PHE A 209 -32.28 -4.54 -2.10
N ARG A 210 -33.24 -3.76 -2.59
CA ARG A 210 -34.65 -3.81 -2.14
C ARG A 210 -35.38 -5.08 -2.58
N THR A 211 -34.98 -5.70 -3.68
CA THR A 211 -35.54 -6.98 -4.15
C THR A 211 -35.07 -8.18 -3.33
N SER A 212 -33.92 -8.09 -2.66
CA SER A 212 -33.38 -9.18 -1.85
C SER A 212 -34.16 -9.40 -0.55
N GLU A 213 -34.73 -8.35 0.05
CA GLU A 213 -35.54 -8.46 1.28
C GLU A 213 -36.97 -8.96 1.05
N ARG A 214 -37.43 -9.02 -0.21
CA ARG A 214 -38.79 -9.49 -0.55
C ARG A 214 -38.89 -11.01 -0.76
N ASN A 215 -37.74 -11.69 -0.86
CA ASN A 215 -37.65 -13.11 -1.21
C ASN A 215 -37.20 -14.02 -0.05
N ASP A 216 -37.14 -13.51 1.19
CA ASP A 216 -37.02 -14.36 2.39
C ASP A 216 -38.43 -14.65 2.93
N PRO A 217 -39.04 -15.81 2.62
CA PRO A 217 -40.24 -16.26 3.32
C PRO A 217 -39.83 -16.74 4.72
N THR A 218 -40.39 -16.07 5.72
CA THR A 218 -40.51 -16.56 7.11
C THR A 218 -41.18 -17.92 7.17
#